data_AF-A0A165F321-F1
#
_entry.id   AF-A0A165F321-F1
#
_cell.length_a   1.000
_cell.length_b   1.000
_cell.length_c   1.000
_cell.angle_alpha   90.00
_cell.angle_beta   90.00
_cell.angle_gamma   90.00
#
_symmetry.space_group_name_H-M   'P 1'
#
loop_
_entity.id
_entity.type
_entity.pdbx_description
1 polymer ?
#
loop_
_entity_poly.entity_id
_entity_poly.type
_entity_poly.pdbx_seq_one_letter_code
_entity_poly.pdbx_strand_id
1 'polypeptide(L)'
;MLAFTPLFLALASSAFALPQVAKRSKTYTIKVGADSELKFDPPAIFADIGDEVIFQFTSKNHSVVQSSFASPCGHLDGGFKTDFMPVAAGLTDDQLPTAKFTVTESEPLWFYCSQALHTPAAHCKKGMVFAINCPATGEKSFDNFKASAIASNADQPLADPAPATTDVIDPVLPDPTYAGVTLPPAETAATKTDVITLGTSTWTTTWASYPNSPDPTPNAVDGNEIKVAVGANGELTFTPAHVEAKPRDRIVFEFQSKNHSVVQSSFGAPCTPFTSLQGASGVNSGFMPVVAGQANPSFTITVNDTTPLYFYCAQTGHCGKGMVFSVNTNEQGARNYNAFQSLAKQLNASSTDSAPSPSSTTDGTGSASRSVASAGLLFAGALAAILL
;
A
#
# COMPACT_ATOMS: atom_id res chain seq x y z
N MET A 1 69.03 6.89 41.24
CA MET A 1 68.15 7.02 40.06
C MET A 1 68.29 5.74 39.24
N LEU A 2 67.35 4.80 39.41
CA LEU A 2 67.26 3.57 38.63
C LEU A 2 66.06 3.73 37.69
N ALA A 3 66.32 3.75 36.38
CA ALA A 3 65.30 3.92 35.34
C ALA A 3 64.80 2.53 34.90
N PHE A 4 63.49 2.32 35.02
CA PHE A 4 62.79 1.14 34.49
C PHE A 4 62.23 1.48 33.10
N THR A 5 62.65 0.74 32.07
CA THR A 5 62.07 0.77 30.72
C THR A 5 61.06 -0.37 30.59
N PRO A 6 59.80 -0.12 30.15
CA PRO A 6 58.84 -1.19 29.94
C PRO A 6 59.03 -1.82 28.55
N LEU A 7 59.07 -3.15 28.51
CA LEU A 7 59.10 -3.95 27.30
C LEU A 7 57.66 -4.14 26.80
N PHE A 8 57.30 -3.48 25.70
CA PHE A 8 56.02 -3.70 25.02
C PHE A 8 56.13 -4.92 24.10
N LEU A 9 55.36 -5.96 24.41
CA LEU A 9 55.23 -7.16 23.60
C LEU A 9 54.13 -6.93 22.54
N ALA A 10 54.52 -6.73 21.29
CA ALA A 10 53.59 -6.59 20.17
C ALA A 10 53.07 -7.98 19.74
N LEU A 11 51.80 -8.27 20.03
CA LEU A 11 51.10 -9.42 19.46
C LEU A 11 50.71 -9.12 18.01
N ALA A 12 51.44 -9.71 17.07
CA ALA A 12 51.07 -9.71 15.66
C ALA A 12 49.93 -10.71 15.44
N SER A 13 48.69 -10.21 15.33
CA SER A 13 47.53 -11.00 14.92
C SER A 13 47.59 -11.28 13.41
N SER A 14 48.16 -12.42 13.03
CA SER A 14 48.05 -12.93 11.66
C SER A 14 46.61 -13.32 11.36
N ALA A 15 45.89 -12.46 10.66
CA ALA A 15 44.59 -12.78 10.08
C ALA A 15 44.79 -13.80 8.94
N PHE A 16 44.51 -15.07 9.23
CA PHE A 16 44.35 -16.09 8.19
C PHE A 16 43.06 -15.77 7.41
N ALA A 17 43.20 -15.26 6.20
CA ALA A 17 42.10 -15.18 5.25
C ALA A 17 41.72 -16.61 4.83
N LEU A 18 40.58 -17.09 5.34
CA LEU A 18 39.98 -18.35 4.86
C LEU A 18 39.61 -18.16 3.37
N PRO A 19 39.99 -19.09 2.48
CA PRO A 19 39.59 -19.04 1.09
C PRO A 19 38.05 -19.17 1.03
N GLN A 20 37.39 -18.11 0.56
CA GLN A 20 35.96 -18.13 0.28
C GLN A 20 35.73 -19.06 -0.91
N VAL A 21 35.30 -20.30 -0.65
CA VAL A 21 34.88 -21.22 -1.70
C VAL A 21 33.59 -20.66 -2.30
N ALA A 22 33.70 -20.01 -3.46
CA ALA A 22 32.53 -19.55 -4.21
C ALA A 22 31.66 -20.76 -4.58
N LYS A 23 30.56 -20.98 -3.84
CA LYS A 23 29.57 -22.02 -4.17
C LYS A 23 28.97 -21.65 -5.53
N ARG A 24 29.13 -22.53 -6.52
CA ARG A 24 28.58 -22.32 -7.86
C ARG A 24 27.05 -22.38 -7.77
N SER A 25 26.39 -21.28 -8.10
CA SER A 25 24.92 -21.20 -8.22
C SER A 25 24.41 -22.21 -9.25
N LYS A 26 23.39 -22.98 -8.89
CA LYS A 26 22.71 -23.91 -9.80
C LYS A 26 21.60 -23.17 -10.53
N THR A 27 21.39 -23.51 -11.80
CA THR A 27 20.33 -22.94 -12.62
C THR A 27 19.19 -23.94 -12.82
N TYR A 28 17.96 -23.49 -12.61
CA TYR A 28 16.73 -24.23 -12.90
C TYR A 28 15.98 -23.54 -14.04
N THR A 29 15.53 -24.29 -15.03
CA THR A 29 14.65 -23.74 -16.09
C THR A 29 13.22 -24.21 -15.84
N ILE A 30 12.31 -23.25 -15.70
CA ILE A 30 10.87 -23.47 -15.53
C ILE A 30 10.17 -23.01 -16.80
N LYS A 31 9.52 -23.93 -17.49
CA LYS A 31 8.73 -23.62 -18.68
C LYS A 31 7.39 -23.03 -18.26
N VAL A 32 7.07 -21.84 -18.75
CA VAL A 32 5.82 -21.13 -18.47
C VAL A 32 4.90 -21.25 -19.70
N GLY A 33 3.74 -21.87 -19.52
CA GLY A 33 2.87 -22.21 -20.64
C GLY A 33 3.34 -23.45 -21.41
N ALA A 34 3.95 -24.41 -20.70
CA ALA A 34 4.46 -25.65 -21.28
C ALA A 34 3.33 -26.44 -21.97
N ASP A 35 3.63 -27.07 -23.10
CA ASP A 35 2.68 -27.86 -23.91
C ASP A 35 1.41 -27.10 -24.33
N SER A 36 1.46 -25.77 -24.37
CA SER A 36 0.30 -24.89 -24.59
C SER A 36 -0.79 -24.98 -23.51
N GLU A 37 -0.43 -25.47 -22.32
CA GLU A 37 -1.29 -25.58 -21.14
C GLU A 37 -1.08 -24.43 -20.15
N LEU A 38 -2.03 -24.23 -19.23
CA LEU A 38 -1.94 -23.22 -18.17
C LEU A 38 -1.13 -23.73 -16.98
N LYS A 39 0.17 -23.96 -17.19
CA LYS A 39 1.06 -24.52 -16.16
C LYS A 39 2.47 -23.93 -16.16
N PHE A 40 3.12 -24.06 -15.01
CA PHE A 40 4.56 -24.03 -14.85
C PHE A 40 5.07 -25.47 -14.85
N ASP A 41 6.18 -25.73 -15.55
CA ASP A 41 6.79 -27.06 -15.63
C ASP A 41 8.30 -27.00 -15.39
N PRO A 42 8.83 -27.64 -14.33
CA PRO A 42 8.08 -28.32 -13.26
C PRO A 42 7.25 -27.34 -12.42
N PRO A 43 6.18 -27.83 -11.76
CA PRO A 43 5.29 -26.98 -10.96
C PRO A 43 5.88 -26.55 -9.60
N ALA A 44 6.89 -27.29 -9.12
CA ALA A 44 7.63 -26.92 -7.93
C ALA A 44 9.08 -27.43 -8.00
N ILE A 45 9.99 -26.75 -7.33
CA ILE A 45 11.40 -27.14 -7.22
C ILE A 45 11.92 -26.95 -5.79
N PHE A 46 13.06 -27.58 -5.50
CA PHE A 46 13.90 -27.24 -4.34
C PHE A 46 15.18 -26.58 -4.84
N ALA A 47 15.55 -25.43 -4.28
CA ALA A 47 16.69 -24.62 -4.69
C ALA A 47 17.36 -23.97 -3.48
N ASP A 48 18.69 -23.88 -3.52
CA ASP A 48 19.47 -23.24 -2.47
C ASP A 48 19.48 -21.71 -2.64
N ILE A 49 19.69 -20.96 -1.55
CA ILE A 49 19.93 -19.51 -1.62
C ILE A 49 21.11 -19.24 -2.56
N GLY A 50 20.91 -18.33 -3.52
CA GLY A 50 21.84 -17.97 -4.57
C GLY A 50 21.65 -18.74 -5.88
N ASP A 51 20.83 -19.79 -5.94
CA ASP A 51 20.47 -20.46 -7.19
C ASP A 51 19.65 -19.53 -8.11
N GLU A 52 19.80 -19.70 -9.43
CA GLU A 52 19.03 -18.96 -10.43
C GLU A 52 17.86 -19.81 -10.95
N VAL A 53 16.67 -19.22 -10.99
CA VAL A 53 15.47 -19.77 -11.65
C VAL A 53 15.20 -18.96 -12.91
N ILE A 54 15.26 -19.64 -14.05
CA ILE A 54 14.96 -19.07 -15.37
C ILE A 54 13.55 -19.49 -15.75
N PHE A 55 12.63 -18.54 -15.77
CA PHE A 55 11.30 -18.72 -16.35
C PHE A 55 11.40 -18.55 -17.85
N GLN A 56 11.27 -19.63 -18.62
CA GLN A 56 11.25 -19.63 -20.08
C GLN A 56 9.81 -19.73 -20.57
N PHE A 57 9.33 -18.71 -21.28
CA PHE A 57 7.95 -18.64 -21.73
C PHE A 57 7.81 -19.36 -23.06
N THR A 58 7.02 -20.43 -23.11
CA THR A 58 7.03 -21.38 -24.24
C THR A 58 5.81 -21.29 -25.14
N SER A 59 4.74 -20.61 -24.72
CA SER A 59 3.55 -20.45 -25.58
C SER A 59 2.70 -19.24 -25.17
N LYS A 60 1.86 -18.78 -26.10
CA LYS A 60 0.81 -17.76 -25.88
C LYS A 60 1.30 -16.57 -25.05
N ASN A 61 0.57 -16.15 -24.01
CA ASN A 61 0.93 -15.01 -23.19
C ASN A 61 0.75 -15.35 -21.73
N HIS A 62 1.82 -15.21 -20.96
CA HIS A 62 1.86 -15.51 -19.54
C HIS A 62 2.73 -14.48 -18.80
N SER A 63 2.72 -14.58 -17.48
CA SER A 63 3.52 -13.78 -16.57
C SER A 63 3.96 -14.67 -15.42
N VAL A 64 4.97 -14.22 -14.68
CA VAL A 64 5.34 -14.78 -13.38
C VAL A 64 5.27 -13.67 -12.36
N VAL A 65 4.44 -13.87 -11.35
CA VAL A 65 4.19 -12.89 -10.30
C VAL A 65 4.31 -13.61 -8.97
N GLN A 66 5.17 -13.12 -8.10
CA GLN A 66 5.32 -13.64 -6.75
C GLN A 66 4.05 -13.35 -5.96
N SER A 67 3.64 -14.31 -5.13
CA SER A 67 2.49 -14.25 -4.25
C SER A 67 2.84 -14.81 -2.88
N SER A 68 1.84 -14.97 -2.02
CA SER A 68 1.96 -15.68 -0.75
C SER A 68 1.07 -16.91 -0.75
N PHE A 69 1.37 -17.88 0.13
CA PHE A 69 0.52 -19.05 0.30
C PHE A 69 -0.94 -18.68 0.62
N ALA A 70 -1.12 -17.62 1.43
CA ALA A 70 -2.44 -17.13 1.85
C ALA A 70 -3.17 -16.36 0.74
N SER A 71 -2.46 -15.73 -0.19
CA SER A 71 -3.03 -14.99 -1.32
C SER A 71 -2.46 -15.53 -2.65
N PRO A 72 -2.85 -16.74 -3.07
CA PRO A 72 -2.20 -17.45 -4.18
C PRO A 72 -2.26 -16.72 -5.52
N CYS A 73 -3.31 -15.90 -5.73
CA CYS A 73 -3.50 -15.09 -6.94
C CYS A 73 -3.33 -13.58 -6.68
N GLY A 74 -2.77 -13.18 -5.53
CA GLY A 74 -2.46 -11.80 -5.18
C GLY A 74 -0.95 -11.54 -5.31
N HIS A 75 -0.58 -10.44 -5.97
CA HIS A 75 0.81 -10.01 -6.14
C HIS A 75 1.45 -9.64 -4.80
N LEU A 76 2.50 -10.30 -4.36
CA LEU A 76 3.23 -9.91 -3.16
C LEU A 76 3.89 -8.54 -3.37
N ASP A 77 3.60 -7.56 -2.50
CA ASP A 77 4.20 -6.24 -2.59
C ASP A 77 5.72 -6.30 -2.42
N GLY A 78 6.45 -5.58 -3.29
CA GLY A 78 7.91 -5.68 -3.39
C GLY A 78 8.42 -7.02 -3.95
N GLY A 79 7.53 -7.97 -4.25
CA GLY A 79 7.86 -9.27 -4.80
C GLY A 79 8.26 -9.23 -6.27
N PHE A 80 8.89 -10.32 -6.70
CA PHE A 80 9.27 -10.53 -8.09
C PHE A 80 8.04 -10.52 -9.02
N LYS A 81 8.13 -9.78 -10.13
CA LYS A 81 7.15 -9.88 -11.20
C LYS A 81 7.78 -9.68 -12.57
N THR A 82 7.18 -10.30 -13.56
CA THR A 82 7.43 -9.99 -14.96
C THR A 82 6.27 -9.16 -15.52
N ASP A 83 6.53 -8.43 -16.59
CA ASP A 83 5.47 -8.05 -17.52
C ASP A 83 4.85 -9.30 -18.18
N PHE A 84 3.85 -9.10 -19.03
CA PHE A 84 3.34 -10.16 -19.89
C PHE A 84 4.35 -10.49 -20.99
N MET A 85 4.63 -11.78 -21.16
CA MET A 85 5.64 -12.31 -22.07
C MET A 85 4.96 -13.09 -23.20
N PRO A 86 4.56 -12.42 -24.30
CA PRO A 86 3.93 -13.08 -25.43
C PRO A 86 4.94 -13.89 -26.24
N VAL A 87 4.54 -15.07 -26.69
CA VAL A 87 5.34 -16.01 -27.47
C VAL A 87 4.64 -16.23 -28.81
N ALA A 88 5.34 -15.87 -29.89
CA ALA A 88 4.88 -16.13 -31.25
C ALA A 88 4.96 -17.62 -31.59
N ALA A 89 4.12 -18.08 -32.52
CA ALA A 89 4.17 -19.45 -33.01
C ALA A 89 5.47 -19.72 -33.79
N GLY A 90 6.05 -20.92 -33.62
CA GLY A 90 7.20 -21.38 -34.42
C GLY A 90 8.58 -20.90 -33.96
N LEU A 91 8.68 -20.29 -32.77
CA LEU A 91 9.97 -19.93 -32.17
C LEU A 91 10.73 -21.19 -31.68
N THR A 92 12.05 -21.16 -31.80
CA THR A 92 12.96 -22.15 -31.18
C THR A 92 13.31 -21.74 -29.75
N ASP A 93 13.78 -22.69 -28.92
CA ASP A 93 14.03 -22.47 -27.48
C ASP A 93 14.96 -21.27 -27.17
N ASP A 94 15.93 -20.98 -28.04
CA ASP A 94 16.87 -19.86 -27.94
C ASP A 94 16.25 -18.50 -28.26
N GLN A 95 15.06 -18.48 -28.87
CA GLN A 95 14.31 -17.28 -29.21
C GLN A 95 13.20 -16.97 -28.19
N LEU A 96 12.97 -17.87 -27.23
CA LEU A 96 11.90 -17.72 -26.25
C LEU A 96 12.21 -16.61 -25.23
N PRO A 97 11.23 -15.78 -24.85
CA PRO A 97 11.39 -14.83 -23.75
C PRO A 97 11.78 -15.56 -22.46
N THR A 98 12.68 -14.95 -21.69
CA THR A 98 13.08 -15.48 -20.39
C THR A 98 13.06 -14.38 -19.32
N ALA A 99 12.76 -14.77 -18.09
CA ALA A 99 12.93 -13.94 -16.90
C ALA A 99 13.72 -14.71 -15.85
N LYS A 100 14.54 -14.01 -15.07
CA LYS A 100 15.41 -14.62 -14.06
C LYS A 100 15.01 -14.19 -12.67
N PHE A 101 14.96 -15.15 -11.75
CA PHE A 101 14.76 -14.94 -10.34
C PHE A 101 15.93 -15.59 -9.57
N THR A 102 16.54 -14.85 -8.65
CA THR A 102 17.56 -15.39 -7.74
C THR A 102 16.90 -15.79 -6.44
N VAL A 103 17.13 -17.03 -5.99
CA VAL A 103 16.59 -17.50 -4.71
C VAL A 103 17.29 -16.77 -3.57
N THR A 104 16.54 -16.02 -2.77
CA THR A 104 17.09 -15.20 -1.68
C THR A 104 16.90 -15.79 -0.29
N GLU A 105 16.03 -16.79 -0.15
CA GLU A 105 15.69 -17.41 1.12
C GLU A 105 15.39 -18.91 0.97
N SER A 106 15.50 -19.64 2.08
CA SER A 106 15.23 -21.07 2.14
C SER A 106 13.75 -21.39 2.40
N GLU A 107 12.95 -20.39 2.75
CA GLU A 107 11.52 -20.54 3.01
C GLU A 107 10.71 -20.75 1.71
N PRO A 108 9.49 -21.31 1.79
CA PRO A 108 8.65 -21.51 0.62
C PRO A 108 8.29 -20.21 -0.10
N LEU A 109 8.61 -20.13 -1.39
CA LEU A 109 8.26 -19.03 -2.27
C LEU A 109 7.12 -19.45 -3.20
N TRP A 110 6.20 -18.53 -3.46
CA TRP A 110 4.96 -18.81 -4.16
C TRP A 110 4.80 -17.87 -5.35
N PHE A 111 4.35 -18.39 -6.48
CA PHE A 111 4.20 -17.62 -7.70
C PHE A 111 2.95 -18.05 -8.46
N TYR A 112 2.45 -17.16 -9.31
CA TYR A 112 1.30 -17.40 -10.17
C TYR A 112 1.40 -16.68 -11.50
N CYS A 113 0.53 -17.03 -12.43
CA CYS A 113 0.32 -16.27 -13.66
C CYS A 113 -0.85 -15.30 -13.52
N SER A 114 -0.58 -14.00 -13.69
CA SER A 114 -1.55 -12.89 -13.57
C SER A 114 -2.39 -12.65 -14.84
N GLN A 115 -2.27 -13.51 -15.86
CA GLN A 115 -3.01 -13.36 -17.10
C GLN A 115 -4.52 -13.53 -16.86
N ALA A 116 -5.29 -12.56 -17.37
CA ALA A 116 -6.74 -12.50 -17.31
C ALA A 116 -7.32 -12.51 -15.88
N LEU A 117 -6.56 -12.01 -14.89
CA LEU A 117 -7.07 -11.75 -13.55
C LEU A 117 -8.38 -10.94 -13.60
N HIS A 118 -9.22 -11.14 -12.59
CA HIS A 118 -10.57 -10.53 -12.48
C HIS A 118 -11.56 -10.96 -13.56
N THR A 119 -11.24 -11.99 -14.35
CA THR A 119 -12.16 -12.59 -15.32
C THR A 119 -12.31 -14.11 -15.09
N PRO A 120 -13.35 -14.74 -15.62
CA PRO A 120 -13.47 -16.21 -15.64
C PRO A 120 -12.34 -16.93 -16.37
N ALA A 121 -11.56 -16.20 -17.19
CA ALA A 121 -10.44 -16.76 -17.92
C ALA A 121 -9.11 -16.75 -17.13
N ALA A 122 -9.09 -16.25 -15.90
CA ALA A 122 -7.88 -16.10 -15.08
C ALA A 122 -7.04 -17.40 -15.01
N HIS A 123 -5.77 -17.32 -15.39
CA HIS A 123 -4.88 -18.48 -15.42
C HIS A 123 -4.61 -19.04 -14.02
N CYS A 124 -4.38 -18.17 -13.03
CA CYS A 124 -4.19 -18.59 -11.63
C CYS A 124 -5.36 -19.41 -11.08
N LYS A 125 -6.59 -18.99 -11.39
CA LYS A 125 -7.83 -19.69 -10.96
C LYS A 125 -8.04 -21.03 -11.67
N LYS A 126 -7.27 -21.29 -12.72
CA LYS A 126 -7.19 -22.60 -13.39
C LYS A 126 -6.02 -23.43 -12.88
N GLY A 127 -5.37 -22.99 -11.81
CA GLY A 127 -4.27 -23.68 -11.14
C GLY A 127 -2.89 -23.39 -11.74
N MET A 128 -2.73 -22.29 -12.49
CA MET A 128 -1.42 -21.88 -13.02
C MET A 128 -0.60 -21.17 -11.93
N VAL A 129 -0.01 -21.99 -11.07
CA VAL A 129 0.84 -21.58 -9.94
C VAL A 129 2.16 -22.36 -9.90
N PHE A 130 3.15 -21.82 -9.22
CA PHE A 130 4.49 -22.38 -9.06
C PHE A 130 5.01 -22.17 -7.64
N ALA A 131 5.87 -23.07 -7.15
CA ALA A 131 6.49 -22.95 -5.84
C ALA A 131 7.98 -23.30 -5.84
N ILE A 132 8.75 -22.64 -4.97
CA ILE A 132 10.13 -23.01 -4.64
C ILE A 132 10.16 -23.38 -3.16
N ASN A 133 10.85 -24.46 -2.81
CA ASN A 133 11.09 -24.90 -1.43
C ASN A 133 9.80 -25.17 -0.62
N CYS A 134 8.68 -25.47 -1.27
CA CYS A 134 7.46 -25.89 -0.56
C CYS A 134 7.62 -27.30 0.03
N PRO A 135 7.04 -27.57 1.23
CA PRO A 135 6.88 -28.92 1.75
C PRO A 135 6.26 -29.88 0.73
N ALA A 136 6.78 -31.11 0.66
CA ALA A 136 6.23 -32.15 -0.22
C ALA A 136 4.81 -32.59 0.19
N THR A 137 4.46 -32.45 1.48
CA THR A 137 3.14 -32.76 2.04
C THR A 137 2.79 -31.76 3.15
N GLY A 138 1.55 -31.80 3.64
CA GLY A 138 1.08 -30.94 4.72
C GLY A 138 0.44 -29.65 4.24
N GLU A 139 0.10 -28.77 5.18
CA GLU A 139 -0.75 -27.59 4.92
C GLU A 139 -0.15 -26.68 3.85
N LYS A 140 1.14 -26.36 3.93
CA LYS A 140 1.85 -25.53 2.93
C LYS A 140 2.43 -26.36 1.77
N SER A 141 1.76 -27.41 1.33
CA SER A 141 2.16 -28.17 0.14
C SER A 141 1.80 -27.45 -1.16
N PHE A 142 2.46 -27.81 -2.25
CA PHE A 142 2.10 -27.30 -3.58
C PHE A 142 0.64 -27.61 -3.95
N ASP A 143 0.16 -28.82 -3.65
CA ASP A 143 -1.22 -29.22 -3.97
C ASP A 143 -2.24 -28.34 -3.26
N ASN A 144 -2.01 -28.02 -1.98
CA ASN A 144 -2.88 -27.11 -1.24
C ASN A 144 -2.78 -25.68 -1.76
N PHE A 145 -1.60 -25.21 -2.14
CA PHE A 145 -1.43 -23.90 -2.75
C PHE A 145 -2.23 -23.77 -4.06
N LYS A 146 -2.12 -24.78 -4.93
CA LYS A 146 -2.87 -24.86 -6.19
C LYS A 146 -4.37 -24.97 -5.96
N ALA A 147 -4.81 -25.76 -4.99
CA ALA A 147 -6.22 -25.87 -4.63
C ALA A 147 -6.79 -24.52 -4.15
N SER A 148 -6.06 -23.81 -3.29
CA SER A 148 -6.42 -22.47 -2.82
C SER A 148 -6.48 -21.45 -3.96
N ALA A 149 -5.56 -21.53 -4.93
CA ALA A 149 -5.57 -20.66 -6.11
C ALA A 149 -6.85 -20.83 -6.92
N ILE A 150 -7.26 -22.08 -7.17
CA ILE A 150 -8.48 -22.43 -7.90
C ILE A 150 -9.74 -21.94 -7.15
N ALA A 151 -9.74 -22.05 -5.81
CA ALA A 151 -10.88 -21.68 -4.98
C ALA A 151 -11.04 -20.16 -4.75
N SER A 152 -10.03 -19.34 -5.05
CA SER A 152 -10.04 -17.91 -4.72
C SER A 152 -11.02 -17.08 -5.58
N ASN A 153 -11.99 -16.41 -4.93
CA ASN A 153 -12.86 -15.39 -5.55
C ASN A 153 -12.14 -14.04 -5.65
N ALA A 154 -12.32 -13.32 -6.77
CA ALA A 154 -11.55 -12.12 -7.09
C ALA A 154 -12.16 -10.91 -6.38
N ASP A 155 -11.60 -10.58 -5.22
CA ASP A 155 -11.42 -9.20 -4.71
C ASP A 155 -10.51 -9.28 -3.48
N GLN A 156 -9.21 -9.32 -3.74
CA GLN A 156 -8.16 -9.21 -2.72
C GLN A 156 -6.98 -8.41 -3.29
N PRO A 157 -6.77 -7.17 -2.83
CA PRO A 157 -5.44 -6.61 -2.63
C PRO A 157 -4.95 -6.94 -1.20
N LEU A 158 -4.10 -7.97 -1.13
CA LEU A 158 -2.93 -8.23 -0.25
C LEU A 158 -2.96 -7.96 1.28
N ALA A 159 -2.90 -9.02 2.10
CA ALA A 159 -1.67 -9.48 2.77
C ALA A 159 -1.87 -10.82 3.54
N ASP A 160 -0.76 -11.52 3.79
CA ASP A 160 -0.51 -12.24 5.06
C ASP A 160 0.96 -11.90 5.43
N PRO A 161 1.33 -11.81 6.71
CA PRO A 161 2.37 -10.90 7.18
C PRO A 161 3.77 -11.45 6.88
N ALA A 162 4.58 -10.64 6.22
CA ALA A 162 6.03 -10.72 6.38
C ALA A 162 6.38 -10.35 7.85
N PRO A 163 7.44 -10.92 8.44
CA PRO A 163 7.84 -10.58 9.80
C PRO A 163 8.06 -9.08 9.88
N ALA A 164 7.49 -8.45 10.90
CA ALA A 164 7.57 -7.02 11.14
C ALA A 164 9.04 -6.56 11.18
N THR A 165 9.56 -6.10 10.04
CA THR A 165 10.63 -5.12 10.01
C THR A 165 9.96 -3.75 10.11
N THR A 166 10.50 -2.96 11.02
CA THR A 166 10.04 -1.66 11.54
C THR A 166 9.97 -0.54 10.49
N ASP A 167 9.15 -0.68 9.46
CA ASP A 167 8.90 0.43 8.53
C ASP A 167 7.53 1.07 8.83
N VAL A 168 7.63 2.29 9.34
CA VAL A 168 6.55 3.20 9.71
C VAL A 168 5.60 3.38 8.51
N ILE A 169 4.33 3.00 8.66
CA ILE A 169 3.30 3.04 7.59
C ILE A 169 2.59 4.40 7.49
N ASP A 170 3.21 5.46 7.99
CA ASP A 170 2.92 6.82 7.55
C ASP A 170 4.12 7.19 6.68
N PRO A 171 3.96 7.65 5.42
CA PRO A 171 5.03 8.41 4.80
C PRO A 171 5.27 9.57 5.76
N VAL A 172 6.31 9.45 6.59
CA VAL A 172 6.68 10.47 7.56
C VAL A 172 6.83 11.73 6.72
N LEU A 173 5.83 12.60 6.80
CA LEU A 173 6.02 13.95 6.34
C LEU A 173 7.24 14.41 7.13
N PRO A 174 8.32 14.84 6.45
CA PRO A 174 9.60 15.12 7.11
C PRO A 174 9.50 16.27 8.12
N ASP A 175 8.33 16.89 8.23
CA ASP A 175 7.97 17.97 9.12
C ASP A 175 6.66 17.61 9.87
N PRO A 176 6.59 17.75 11.21
CA PRO A 176 5.33 17.64 11.96
C PRO A 176 4.31 18.72 11.57
N THR A 177 4.67 19.65 10.69
CA THR A 177 3.76 20.62 10.10
C THR A 177 3.42 20.26 8.65
N TYR A 178 2.13 20.07 8.38
CA TYR A 178 1.61 19.95 7.01
C TYR A 178 0.72 21.15 6.71
N ALA A 179 1.07 21.90 5.67
CA ALA A 179 0.36 23.13 5.29
C ALA A 179 0.11 24.09 6.47
N GLY A 180 1.10 24.21 7.38
CA GLY A 180 1.04 25.09 8.55
C GLY A 180 0.24 24.55 9.75
N VAL A 181 -0.27 23.30 9.69
CA VAL A 181 -0.95 22.64 10.80
C VAL A 181 -0.01 21.65 11.48
N THR A 182 0.19 21.78 12.78
CA THR A 182 0.95 20.80 13.58
C THR A 182 0.14 19.51 13.74
N LEU A 183 0.68 18.41 13.24
CA LEU A 183 0.08 17.10 13.32
C LEU A 183 0.39 16.44 14.67
N PRO A 184 -0.56 15.69 15.26
CA PRO A 184 -0.27 14.82 16.39
C PRO A 184 0.78 13.77 16.00
N PRO A 185 1.64 13.35 16.96
CA PRO A 185 2.61 12.28 16.73
C PRO A 185 1.95 11.03 16.15
N ALA A 186 2.67 10.30 15.30
CA ALA A 186 2.23 8.99 14.83
C ALA A 186 2.13 8.01 16.00
N GLU A 187 1.11 7.17 15.99
CA GLU A 187 0.99 6.12 16.99
C GLU A 187 2.11 5.10 16.81
N THR A 188 2.72 4.68 17.91
CA THR A 188 3.77 3.67 17.89
C THR A 188 3.12 2.30 18.02
N ALA A 189 3.32 1.44 17.02
CA ALA A 189 2.88 0.06 17.11
C ALA A 189 3.77 -0.75 18.05
N ALA A 190 3.16 -1.67 18.81
CA ALA A 190 3.86 -2.71 19.55
C ALA A 190 3.82 -4.02 18.76
N THR A 191 4.93 -4.73 18.68
CA THR A 191 4.94 -6.08 18.10
C THR A 191 4.25 -7.05 19.04
N LYS A 192 3.24 -7.77 18.57
CA LYS A 192 2.54 -8.84 19.30
C LYS A 192 2.66 -10.13 18.51
N THR A 193 2.88 -11.24 19.22
CA THR A 193 2.97 -12.59 18.65
C THR A 193 1.99 -13.47 19.39
N ASP A 194 0.99 -14.00 18.68
CA ASP A 194 0.06 -14.99 19.25
C ASP A 194 -0.08 -16.20 18.33
N VAL A 195 -0.50 -17.31 18.94
CA VAL A 195 -0.93 -18.51 18.24
C VAL A 195 -2.43 -18.41 17.98
N ILE A 196 -2.82 -18.39 16.72
CA ILE A 196 -4.21 -18.28 16.26
C ILE A 196 -4.72 -19.65 15.88
N THR A 197 -5.91 -20.00 16.35
CA THR A 197 -6.65 -21.18 15.90
C THR A 197 -7.96 -20.73 15.26
N LEU A 198 -8.17 -21.08 13.99
CA LEU A 198 -9.39 -20.79 13.24
C LEU A 198 -9.83 -22.03 12.47
N GLY A 199 -11.04 -22.52 12.76
CA GLY A 199 -11.50 -23.81 12.26
C GLY A 199 -10.55 -24.93 12.73
N THR A 200 -10.01 -25.70 11.79
CA THR A 200 -9.02 -26.75 12.07
C THR A 200 -7.57 -26.28 11.97
N SER A 201 -7.34 -25.04 11.55
CA SER A 201 -6.00 -24.50 11.31
C SER A 201 -5.48 -23.78 12.55
N THR A 202 -4.20 -24.00 12.86
CA THR A 202 -3.49 -23.26 13.92
C THR A 202 -2.17 -22.73 13.38
N TRP A 203 -1.90 -21.44 13.55
CA TRP A 203 -0.66 -20.81 13.10
C TRP A 203 -0.19 -19.75 14.09
N THR A 204 1.11 -19.47 14.09
CA THR A 204 1.66 -18.33 14.85
C THR A 204 1.70 -17.12 13.93
N THR A 205 1.16 -15.99 14.36
CA THR A 205 1.30 -14.71 13.65
C THR A 205 2.01 -13.70 14.53
N THR A 206 2.79 -12.82 13.90
CA THR A 206 3.47 -11.69 14.54
C THR A 206 3.07 -10.43 13.77
N TRP A 207 2.58 -9.42 14.48
CA TRP A 207 2.00 -8.24 13.87
C TRP A 207 2.28 -6.96 14.66
N ALA A 208 2.10 -5.83 13.99
CA ALA A 208 2.06 -4.50 14.60
C ALA A 208 0.67 -4.27 15.21
N SER A 209 0.60 -4.11 16.54
CA SER A 209 -0.62 -3.81 17.28
C SER A 209 -0.61 -2.36 17.71
N TYR A 210 -1.70 -1.65 17.46
CA TYR A 210 -1.86 -0.25 17.87
C TYR A 210 -2.69 -0.17 19.17
N PRO A 211 -2.54 0.90 19.96
CA PRO A 211 -3.39 1.09 21.14
C PRO A 211 -4.87 1.05 20.76
N ASN A 212 -5.65 0.21 21.43
CA ASN A 212 -7.09 0.04 21.21
C ASN A 212 -7.49 -0.44 19.79
N SER A 213 -6.56 -0.92 18.95
CA SER A 213 -6.95 -1.60 17.70
C SER A 213 -7.55 -2.98 17.99
N PRO A 214 -8.41 -3.53 17.12
CA PRO A 214 -8.84 -4.93 17.23
C PRO A 214 -7.64 -5.90 17.28
N ASP A 215 -7.86 -7.08 17.86
CA ASP A 215 -6.91 -8.18 17.68
C ASP A 215 -6.84 -8.55 16.18
N PRO A 216 -5.66 -8.63 15.56
CA PRO A 216 -5.50 -9.03 14.16
C PRO A 216 -5.56 -10.54 14.00
N THR A 217 -6.59 -11.10 14.59
CA THR A 217 -6.97 -12.48 14.49
C THR A 217 -8.23 -12.52 13.63
N PRO A 218 -8.22 -13.21 12.47
CA PRO A 218 -9.43 -13.40 11.70
C PRO A 218 -10.52 -14.05 12.57
N ASN A 219 -11.74 -13.56 12.46
CA ASN A 219 -12.91 -14.08 13.15
C ASN A 219 -13.53 -15.30 12.44
N ALA A 220 -13.35 -15.39 11.12
CA ALA A 220 -13.92 -16.39 10.24
C ALA A 220 -12.97 -16.69 9.08
N VAL A 221 -13.07 -17.90 8.51
CA VAL A 221 -12.21 -18.34 7.40
C VAL A 221 -12.32 -17.39 6.21
N ASP A 222 -13.54 -16.97 5.90
CA ASP A 222 -13.88 -16.09 4.78
C ASP A 222 -13.98 -14.60 5.17
N GLY A 223 -13.78 -14.28 6.46
CA GLY A 223 -14.04 -12.95 7.03
C GLY A 223 -15.52 -12.56 7.05
N ASN A 224 -15.83 -11.47 7.74
CA ASN A 224 -17.17 -10.88 7.74
C ASN A 224 -17.31 -9.74 6.73
N GLU A 225 -18.51 -9.51 6.23
CA GLU A 225 -18.82 -8.31 5.45
C GLU A 225 -19.25 -7.15 6.36
N ILE A 226 -18.59 -6.00 6.21
CA ILE A 226 -18.91 -4.75 6.88
C ILE A 226 -19.41 -3.78 5.82
N LYS A 227 -20.70 -3.43 5.86
CA LYS A 227 -21.30 -2.54 4.88
C LYS A 227 -21.14 -1.07 5.27
N VAL A 228 -20.69 -0.27 4.32
CA VAL A 228 -20.56 1.19 4.45
C VAL A 228 -21.37 1.85 3.33
N ALA A 229 -22.43 2.55 3.69
CA ALA A 229 -23.21 3.33 2.74
C ALA A 229 -22.45 4.63 2.40
N VAL A 230 -22.28 4.91 1.11
CA VAL A 230 -21.60 6.10 0.60
C VAL A 230 -22.64 7.04 -0.01
N GLY A 231 -22.73 8.25 0.54
CA GLY A 231 -23.69 9.25 0.07
C GLY A 231 -25.14 8.91 0.39
N ALA A 232 -25.39 8.20 1.49
CA ALA A 232 -26.74 7.86 1.95
C ALA A 232 -27.60 9.13 2.09
N ASN A 233 -28.87 9.07 1.70
CA ASN A 233 -29.81 10.20 1.75
C ASN A 233 -29.36 11.48 1.00
N GLY A 234 -28.37 11.39 0.12
CA GLY A 234 -27.81 12.57 -0.58
C GLY A 234 -26.79 13.35 0.25
N GLU A 235 -26.32 12.82 1.37
CA GLU A 235 -25.34 13.46 2.24
C GLU A 235 -23.90 13.26 1.75
N LEU A 236 -22.96 14.03 2.29
CA LEU A 236 -21.51 13.89 2.00
C LEU A 236 -20.83 13.03 3.06
N THR A 237 -21.32 11.80 3.25
CA THR A 237 -20.92 10.93 4.35
C THR A 237 -20.61 9.50 3.90
N PHE A 238 -19.75 8.85 4.68
CA PHE A 238 -19.65 7.40 4.77
C PHE A 238 -20.41 6.97 6.04
N THR A 239 -21.27 5.96 5.95
CA THR A 239 -22.11 5.52 7.07
C THR A 239 -21.99 4.01 7.26
N PRO A 240 -21.41 3.53 8.38
CA PRO A 240 -20.79 4.31 9.45
C PRO A 240 -19.53 5.06 8.98
N ALA A 241 -19.15 6.11 9.71
CA ALA A 241 -18.03 6.97 9.32
C ALA A 241 -16.64 6.43 9.73
N HIS A 242 -16.63 5.46 10.64
CA HIS A 242 -15.48 4.63 10.94
C HIS A 242 -15.95 3.21 11.27
N VAL A 243 -15.06 2.24 11.10
CA VAL A 243 -15.33 0.85 11.46
C VAL A 243 -14.12 0.21 12.14
N GLU A 244 -14.41 -0.78 12.96
CA GLU A 244 -13.42 -1.77 13.39
C GLU A 244 -13.58 -3.02 12.53
N ALA A 245 -12.46 -3.57 12.07
CA ALA A 245 -12.42 -4.72 11.18
C ALA A 245 -11.20 -5.59 11.49
N LYS A 246 -11.39 -6.90 11.43
CA LYS A 246 -10.34 -7.89 11.64
C LYS A 246 -9.74 -8.30 10.31
N PRO A 247 -8.53 -8.89 10.31
CA PRO A 247 -7.97 -9.46 9.10
C PRO A 247 -8.95 -10.43 8.43
N ARG A 248 -9.02 -10.36 7.10
CA ARG A 248 -9.99 -11.01 6.20
C ARG A 248 -11.39 -10.39 6.15
N ASP A 249 -11.78 -9.52 7.07
CA ASP A 249 -13.06 -8.82 6.93
C ASP A 249 -13.08 -8.00 5.62
N ARG A 250 -14.23 -7.98 4.96
CA ARG A 250 -14.47 -7.27 3.71
C ARG A 250 -15.31 -6.04 3.97
N ILE A 251 -14.74 -4.85 3.74
CA ILE A 251 -15.50 -3.59 3.83
C ILE A 251 -16.13 -3.32 2.46
N VAL A 252 -17.45 -3.43 2.41
CA VAL A 252 -18.25 -3.24 1.20
C VAL A 252 -18.84 -1.84 1.21
N PHE A 253 -18.27 -0.97 0.38
CA PHE A 253 -18.79 0.38 0.13
C PHE A 253 -19.92 0.31 -0.89
N GLU A 254 -21.14 0.63 -0.48
CA GLU A 254 -22.31 0.70 -1.36
C GLU A 254 -22.64 2.18 -1.65
N PHE A 255 -22.59 2.58 -2.91
CA PHE A 255 -22.82 3.97 -3.32
C PHE A 255 -24.30 4.20 -3.56
N GLN A 256 -24.92 5.06 -2.76
CA GLN A 256 -26.39 5.17 -2.71
C GLN A 256 -26.95 6.43 -3.36
N SER A 257 -26.13 7.45 -3.62
CA SER A 257 -26.57 8.60 -4.39
C SER A 257 -25.43 9.29 -5.14
N LYS A 258 -25.80 10.11 -6.13
CA LYS A 258 -24.90 11.02 -6.87
C LYS A 258 -23.62 10.32 -7.34
N ASN A 259 -22.45 10.91 -7.09
CA ASN A 259 -21.17 10.39 -7.54
C ASN A 259 -20.15 10.61 -6.43
N HIS A 260 -19.54 9.53 -5.98
CA HIS A 260 -18.54 9.54 -4.91
C HIS A 260 -17.41 8.57 -5.23
N SER A 261 -16.42 8.52 -4.36
CA SER A 261 -15.27 7.62 -4.48
C SER A 261 -14.79 7.23 -3.09
N VAL A 262 -13.99 6.17 -3.03
CA VAL A 262 -13.21 5.74 -1.87
C VAL A 262 -11.74 5.76 -2.28
N VAL A 263 -10.98 6.72 -1.76
CA VAL A 263 -9.55 6.85 -2.05
C VAL A 263 -8.78 6.84 -0.73
N GLN A 264 -7.77 6.00 -0.62
CA GLN A 264 -6.91 5.93 0.55
C GLN A 264 -6.05 7.19 0.64
N SER A 265 -5.81 7.65 1.85
CA SER A 265 -4.98 8.79 2.23
C SER A 265 -4.11 8.39 3.42
N SER A 266 -3.18 9.25 3.81
CA SER A 266 -2.61 9.22 5.16
C SER A 266 -3.43 10.12 6.10
N PHE A 267 -3.24 9.95 7.42
CA PHE A 267 -3.79 10.88 8.40
C PHE A 267 -3.28 12.31 8.16
N GLY A 268 -1.98 12.47 7.90
CA GLY A 268 -1.32 13.78 7.84
C GLY A 268 -1.64 14.60 6.58
N ALA A 269 -2.07 13.94 5.51
CA ALA A 269 -2.40 14.60 4.24
C ALA A 269 -3.80 14.20 3.76
N PRO A 270 -4.88 14.48 4.54
CA PRO A 270 -6.24 14.15 4.11
C PRO A 270 -6.53 14.81 2.77
N CYS A 271 -7.44 14.21 2.01
CA CYS A 271 -7.84 14.67 0.68
C CYS A 271 -6.78 14.51 -0.41
N THR A 272 -5.68 13.78 -0.14
CA THR A 272 -4.67 13.44 -1.14
C THR A 272 -4.53 11.92 -1.28
N PRO A 273 -4.29 11.39 -2.49
CA PRO A 273 -4.08 9.95 -2.66
C PRO A 273 -2.84 9.49 -1.91
N PHE A 274 -2.98 8.41 -1.17
CA PHE A 274 -1.87 7.78 -0.47
C PHE A 274 -0.79 7.33 -1.47
N THR A 275 0.46 7.64 -1.12
CA THR A 275 1.66 7.12 -1.79
C THR A 275 2.64 6.69 -0.70
N SER A 276 3.10 5.44 -0.75
CA SER A 276 4.11 4.94 0.19
C SER A 276 5.47 5.58 -0.06
N LEU A 277 6.40 5.43 0.88
CA LEU A 277 7.79 5.89 0.72
C LEU A 277 8.50 5.23 -0.47
N GLN A 278 8.06 4.04 -0.86
CA GLN A 278 8.54 3.27 -2.01
C GLN A 278 7.75 3.58 -3.30
N GLY A 279 6.84 4.55 -3.27
CA GLY A 279 6.07 5.01 -4.43
C GLY A 279 4.84 4.17 -4.77
N ALA A 280 4.43 3.24 -3.91
CA ALA A 280 3.21 2.46 -4.13
C ALA A 280 1.95 3.31 -3.87
N SER A 281 0.98 3.24 -4.77
CA SER A 281 -0.31 3.93 -4.60
C SER A 281 -1.24 3.16 -3.66
N GLY A 282 -2.03 3.89 -2.87
CA GLY A 282 -3.09 3.30 -2.06
C GLY A 282 -4.33 2.90 -2.85
N VAL A 283 -5.33 2.40 -2.13
CA VAL A 283 -6.64 2.03 -2.68
C VAL A 283 -7.32 3.23 -3.36
N ASN A 284 -7.92 2.99 -4.52
CA ASN A 284 -8.74 3.97 -5.22
C ASN A 284 -9.88 3.28 -5.99
N SER A 285 -11.13 3.52 -5.61
CA SER A 285 -12.30 2.97 -6.31
C SER A 285 -12.56 3.60 -7.68
N GLY A 286 -11.98 4.76 -7.96
CA GLY A 286 -12.49 5.68 -8.97
C GLY A 286 -13.86 6.28 -8.57
N PHE A 287 -14.45 7.04 -9.48
CA PHE A 287 -15.79 7.60 -9.29
C PHE A 287 -16.88 6.56 -9.58
N MET A 288 -17.80 6.41 -8.64
CA MET A 288 -18.91 5.44 -8.68
C MET A 288 -20.25 6.19 -8.77
N PRO A 289 -20.74 6.50 -9.99
CA PRO A 289 -21.99 7.23 -10.18
C PRO A 289 -23.21 6.33 -9.97
N VAL A 290 -24.19 6.83 -9.22
CA VAL A 290 -25.48 6.17 -9.00
C VAL A 290 -26.49 6.66 -10.03
N VAL A 291 -27.04 5.73 -10.80
CA VAL A 291 -28.03 5.99 -11.84
C VAL A 291 -29.41 5.55 -11.36
N ALA A 292 -30.39 6.44 -11.46
CA ALA A 292 -31.77 6.15 -11.04
C ALA A 292 -32.34 4.94 -11.81
N GLY A 293 -32.92 4.00 -11.07
CA GLY A 293 -33.50 2.77 -11.64
C GLY A 293 -32.49 1.68 -11.97
N GLN A 294 -31.20 1.86 -11.66
CA GLN A 294 -30.17 0.82 -11.74
C GLN A 294 -29.76 0.33 -10.35
N ALA A 295 -29.10 -0.83 -10.31
CA ALA A 295 -28.48 -1.31 -9.08
C ALA A 295 -27.36 -0.34 -8.63
N ASN A 296 -27.25 -0.14 -7.33
CA ASN A 296 -26.19 0.68 -6.74
C ASN A 296 -24.81 0.05 -7.04
N PRO A 297 -23.80 0.83 -7.47
CA PRO A 297 -22.45 0.33 -7.57
C PRO A 297 -21.88 0.04 -6.18
N SER A 298 -20.95 -0.91 -6.11
CA SER A 298 -20.21 -1.20 -4.89
C SER A 298 -18.71 -1.32 -5.16
N PHE A 299 -17.93 -1.08 -4.11
CA PHE A 299 -16.49 -1.28 -4.10
C PHE A 299 -16.11 -2.01 -2.82
N THR A 300 -15.27 -3.03 -2.90
CA THR A 300 -14.88 -3.81 -1.72
C THR A 300 -13.39 -3.77 -1.50
N ILE A 301 -12.99 -3.52 -0.25
CA ILE A 301 -11.62 -3.73 0.21
C ILE A 301 -11.60 -4.88 1.21
N THR A 302 -10.46 -5.56 1.29
CA THR A 302 -10.23 -6.54 2.34
C THR A 302 -9.25 -5.98 3.34
N VAL A 303 -9.55 -6.23 4.61
CA VAL A 303 -8.73 -5.80 5.72
C VAL A 303 -7.64 -6.84 5.93
N ASN A 304 -6.40 -6.39 5.83
CA ASN A 304 -5.24 -7.28 5.79
C ASN A 304 -4.58 -7.40 7.17
N ASP A 305 -4.60 -6.32 7.93
CA ASP A 305 -4.14 -6.23 9.30
C ASP A 305 -4.97 -5.18 10.06
N THR A 306 -4.59 -4.88 11.30
CA THR A 306 -5.28 -3.90 12.15
C THR A 306 -4.64 -2.52 12.14
N THR A 307 -3.80 -2.22 11.14
CA THR A 307 -3.25 -0.88 10.93
C THR A 307 -4.38 0.11 10.68
N PRO A 308 -4.34 1.31 11.30
CA PRO A 308 -5.28 2.37 11.00
C PRO A 308 -5.24 2.78 9.52
N LEU A 309 -6.37 2.73 8.83
CA LEU A 309 -6.52 3.19 7.45
C LEU A 309 -7.41 4.42 7.39
N TYR A 310 -7.08 5.33 6.47
CA TYR A 310 -7.80 6.59 6.27
C TYR A 310 -8.21 6.72 4.80
N PHE A 311 -9.45 7.13 4.57
CA PHE A 311 -10.03 7.24 3.25
C PHE A 311 -10.79 8.56 3.09
N TYR A 312 -10.94 9.01 1.85
CA TYR A 312 -11.72 10.20 1.52
C TYR A 312 -12.47 10.04 0.20
N CYS A 313 -13.47 10.91 0.00
CA CYS A 313 -14.09 11.10 -1.31
C CYS A 313 -13.36 12.17 -2.11
N ALA A 314 -12.85 11.78 -3.29
CA ALA A 314 -12.07 12.63 -4.19
C ALA A 314 -12.93 13.53 -5.09
N GLN A 315 -14.26 13.49 -4.94
CA GLN A 315 -15.14 14.41 -5.64
C GLN A 315 -14.87 15.84 -5.15
N THR A 316 -14.78 16.78 -6.08
CA THR A 316 -14.39 18.17 -5.81
C THR A 316 -15.17 18.77 -4.63
N GLY A 317 -14.44 19.19 -3.59
CA GLY A 317 -15.00 19.81 -2.39
C GLY A 317 -15.68 18.87 -1.40
N HIS A 318 -15.76 17.55 -1.64
CA HIS A 318 -16.40 16.62 -0.71
C HIS A 318 -15.52 16.35 0.52
N CYS A 319 -14.25 15.97 0.32
CA CYS A 319 -13.34 15.72 1.43
C CYS A 319 -13.14 16.95 2.34
N GLY A 320 -12.98 18.13 1.73
CA GLY A 320 -12.89 19.40 2.47
C GLY A 320 -14.16 19.81 3.22
N LYS A 321 -15.30 19.18 2.93
CA LYS A 321 -16.54 19.32 3.72
C LYS A 321 -16.68 18.25 4.81
N GLY A 322 -15.69 17.35 4.93
CA GLY A 322 -15.64 16.29 5.92
C GLY A 322 -16.04 14.90 5.43
N MET A 323 -16.12 14.68 4.11
CA MET A 323 -16.42 13.36 3.56
C MET A 323 -15.17 12.47 3.60
N VAL A 324 -14.90 11.94 4.79
CA VAL A 324 -13.79 11.04 5.11
C VAL A 324 -14.27 9.81 5.88
N PHE A 325 -13.45 8.77 5.91
CA PHE A 325 -13.73 7.49 6.55
C PHE A 325 -12.45 6.93 7.17
N SER A 326 -12.56 6.18 8.27
CA SER A 326 -11.42 5.48 8.86
C SER A 326 -11.72 4.03 9.24
N VAL A 327 -10.68 3.21 9.27
CA VAL A 327 -10.72 1.80 9.69
C VAL A 327 -9.69 1.59 10.78
N ASN A 328 -10.07 0.90 11.86
CA ASN A 328 -9.16 0.51 12.94
C ASN A 328 -8.36 1.68 13.56
N THR A 329 -8.91 2.89 13.51
CA THR A 329 -8.34 4.05 14.21
C THR A 329 -8.53 3.92 15.72
N ASN A 330 -7.53 4.35 16.49
CA ASN A 330 -7.68 4.48 17.94
C ASN A 330 -8.61 5.66 18.24
N GLU A 331 -9.88 5.39 18.49
CA GLU A 331 -10.88 6.46 18.69
C GLU A 331 -10.66 7.28 19.97
N GLN A 332 -9.85 6.78 20.91
CA GLN A 332 -9.41 7.50 22.10
C GLN A 332 -8.10 8.27 21.87
N GLY A 333 -7.43 8.03 20.75
CA GLY A 333 -6.14 8.61 20.38
C GLY A 333 -6.26 9.97 19.69
N ALA A 334 -5.10 10.61 19.49
CA ALA A 334 -5.02 11.91 18.83
C ALA A 334 -5.22 11.85 17.31
N ARG A 335 -5.16 10.64 16.73
CA ARG A 335 -5.35 10.37 15.29
C ARG A 335 -6.68 9.65 15.00
N ASN A 336 -7.71 9.87 15.81
CA ASN A 336 -9.03 9.29 15.61
C ASN A 336 -9.78 9.85 14.38
N TYR A 337 -10.94 9.26 14.07
CA TYR A 337 -11.81 9.72 12.98
C TYR A 337 -12.12 11.23 13.05
N ASN A 338 -12.48 11.73 14.25
CA ASN A 338 -12.88 13.13 14.42
C ASN A 338 -11.72 14.10 14.13
N ALA A 339 -10.50 13.74 14.54
CA ALA A 339 -9.29 14.50 14.24
C ALA A 339 -9.00 14.49 12.73
N PHE A 340 -9.14 13.34 12.08
CA PHE A 340 -8.96 13.22 10.63
C PHE A 340 -9.97 14.07 9.84
N GLN A 341 -11.26 14.02 10.21
CA GLN A 341 -12.29 14.84 9.59
C GLN A 341 -12.05 16.35 9.82
N SER A 342 -11.62 16.73 11.02
CA SER A 342 -11.33 18.13 11.35
C SER A 342 -10.15 18.66 10.53
N LEU A 343 -9.08 17.86 10.40
CA LEU A 343 -7.92 18.21 9.59
C LEU A 343 -8.29 18.36 8.10
N ALA A 344 -9.12 17.45 7.56
CA ALA A 344 -9.62 17.54 6.18
C ALA A 344 -10.37 18.85 5.91
N LYS A 345 -11.23 19.27 6.86
CA LYS A 345 -11.97 20.54 6.77
C LYS A 345 -11.03 21.75 6.87
N GLN A 346 -10.06 21.70 7.78
CA GLN A 346 -9.11 22.80 8.02
C GLN A 346 -8.21 23.06 6.80
N LEU A 347 -7.69 22.01 6.18
CA LEU A 347 -6.79 22.14 5.02
C LEU A 347 -7.52 22.64 3.77
N ASN A 348 -8.82 22.37 3.66
CA ASN A 348 -9.66 22.94 2.60
C ASN A 348 -10.01 24.43 2.84
N ALA A 349 -9.99 24.91 4.08
CA ALA A 349 -10.14 26.34 4.37
C ALA A 349 -8.83 27.12 4.12
N SER A 350 -7.68 26.46 4.29
CA SER A 350 -6.36 27.07 4.09
C SER A 350 -5.99 27.25 2.61
N SER A 351 -6.60 26.47 1.70
CA SER A 351 -6.45 26.64 0.24
C SER A 351 -7.30 27.80 -0.34
N THR A 352 -8.22 28.37 0.44
CA THR A 352 -8.98 29.57 0.07
C THR A 352 -8.41 30.87 0.61
N ASP A 353 -7.37 30.83 1.45
CA ASP A 353 -6.80 31.99 2.14
C ASP A 353 -5.33 32.27 1.75
N SER A 354 -5.00 32.06 0.48
CA SER A 354 -3.85 32.75 -0.13
C SER A 354 -4.19 34.22 -0.31
N ALA A 355 -4.24 34.96 0.80
CA ALA A 355 -4.08 36.39 0.79
C ALA A 355 -2.70 36.71 0.16
N PRO A 356 -2.60 37.67 -0.78
CA PRO A 356 -1.32 38.02 -1.36
C PRO A 356 -0.45 38.64 -0.26
N SER A 357 0.65 37.97 0.11
CA SER A 357 1.68 38.62 0.90
C SER A 357 2.30 39.76 0.09
N PRO A 358 2.57 40.92 0.71
CA PRO A 358 3.06 42.09 0.01
C PRO A 358 4.47 41.81 -0.51
N SER A 359 4.67 42.01 -1.81
CA SER A 359 5.97 41.97 -2.45
C SER A 359 6.83 43.13 -1.92
N SER A 360 7.80 42.80 -1.07
CA SER A 360 8.92 43.70 -0.75
C SER A 360 9.88 43.73 -1.94
N THR A 361 9.63 44.65 -2.86
CA THR A 361 10.64 45.03 -3.87
C THR A 361 11.71 45.85 -3.17
N THR A 362 12.88 45.22 -2.98
CA THR A 362 14.14 45.92 -2.78
C THR A 362 14.70 46.17 -4.17
N ASP A 363 14.63 47.41 -4.64
CA ASP A 363 15.40 47.82 -5.81
C ASP A 363 16.16 49.11 -5.53
N GLY A 364 17.40 49.07 -6.00
CA GLY A 364 18.48 49.95 -5.62
C GLY A 364 18.34 51.40 -6.08
N THR A 365 19.09 52.22 -5.37
CA THR A 365 19.38 53.63 -5.59
C THR A 365 19.97 53.94 -6.97
N GLY A 366 19.44 54.99 -7.62
CA GLY A 366 20.25 56.03 -8.26
C GLY A 366 20.10 56.26 -9.77
N SER A 367 19.22 57.19 -10.17
CA SER A 367 19.64 58.44 -10.86
C SER A 367 18.46 59.28 -11.35
N ALA A 368 18.69 60.58 -11.34
CA ALA A 368 17.74 61.69 -11.41
C ALA A 368 17.08 61.92 -12.77
N SER A 369 15.87 62.51 -12.75
CA SER A 369 15.55 63.69 -13.54
C SER A 369 14.28 64.39 -13.03
N ARG A 370 14.24 65.70 -13.30
CA ARG A 370 13.51 66.75 -12.58
C ARG A 370 12.07 66.97 -13.07
N SER A 371 11.25 67.45 -12.11
CA SER A 371 10.22 68.51 -12.21
C SER A 371 9.10 68.40 -13.26
N VAL A 372 7.84 68.36 -12.80
CA VAL A 372 6.95 69.53 -12.78
C VAL A 372 5.76 69.31 -11.84
N ALA A 373 5.39 70.41 -11.17
CA ALA A 373 4.27 70.54 -10.25
C ALA A 373 2.91 70.51 -10.96
N SER A 374 1.86 70.10 -10.25
CA SER A 374 0.59 70.84 -10.21
C SER A 374 -0.23 70.43 -8.99
N ALA A 375 -0.74 71.47 -8.33
CA ALA A 375 -1.45 71.46 -7.06
C ALA A 375 -2.90 70.98 -7.19
N GLY A 376 -3.45 70.48 -6.09
CA GLY A 376 -4.87 70.21 -5.93
C GLY A 376 -5.21 69.86 -4.48
N LEU A 377 -5.25 70.89 -3.63
CA LEU A 377 -5.82 70.82 -2.27
C LEU A 377 -7.34 70.54 -2.32
N LEU A 378 -7.83 69.95 -1.22
CA LEU A 378 -8.97 70.37 -0.37
C LEU A 378 -9.75 69.14 0.09
N PHE A 379 -9.51 68.64 1.30
CA PHE A 379 -10.10 69.02 2.61
C PHE A 379 -11.46 68.41 2.92
N ALA A 380 -11.48 67.74 4.06
CA ALA A 380 -12.63 67.16 4.76
C ALA A 380 -13.66 68.21 5.18
N GLY A 381 -14.90 67.76 5.35
CA GLY A 381 -15.96 68.52 6.00
C GLY A 381 -17.18 67.66 6.28
N ALA A 382 -17.26 67.10 7.47
CA ALA A 382 -18.51 66.64 8.06
C ALA A 382 -19.27 67.83 8.63
N LEU A 383 -20.60 67.90 8.45
CA LEU A 383 -21.56 68.25 9.52
C LEU A 383 -23.01 68.01 9.06
N ALA A 384 -23.87 67.81 10.06
CA ALA A 384 -25.22 67.29 10.02
C ALA A 384 -26.34 68.36 9.95
N ALA A 385 -27.59 67.86 9.96
CA ALA A 385 -28.88 68.48 10.35
C ALA A 385 -29.60 69.32 9.26
N ILE A 386 -30.79 68.97 8.75
CA ILE A 386 -32.17 68.81 9.32
C ILE A 386 -33.06 70.04 9.00
N LEU A 387 -34.33 69.78 8.62
CA LEU A 387 -35.51 70.67 8.46
C LEU A 387 -35.46 71.62 7.23
N LEU A 388 -36.43 71.67 6.32
CA LEU A 388 -37.91 71.51 6.39
C LEU A 388 -38.47 70.73 5.19
#